data_AF-A0AAV6W6R1-F1
#
_entry.id   AF-A0AAV6W6R1-F1
#
_cell.length_a   1.000
_cell.length_b   1.000
_cell.length_c   1.000
_cell.angle_alpha   90.00
_cell.angle_beta   90.00
_cell.angle_gamma   90.00
#
_symmetry.space_group_name_H-M   'P 1'
#
loop_
_entity.id
_entity.type
_entity.pdbx_description
1 polymer ?
#
loop_
_entity_poly.entity_id
_entity_poly.type
_entity_poly.pdbx_seq_one_letter_code
_entity_poly.pdbx_strand_id
1 'polypeptide(L)'
;MASSRPSNVQHQSAPKDAETGKDFNQYLELYRAALRGDWNMAERVLMNDNHAATARINPNFETALHVAVMAKNANNFVAKLVDFMPNASLAYKDKLGNTALYATATAGNIEIANILINRNPDLLYIANNRNRYPVHEAARIAKRHMGAEKNNIADLWDNGGNSLLHLCATLAPPHKLNLVSGAALQMQRELQWFKEIENFVLPYARESKNSDGETPHLIFTKEHKELKKEGEKWMRNTASS
;
A
#
# COMPACT_ATOMS: atom_id res chain seq x y z
N MET A 1 -1.03 15.01 20.38
CA MET A 1 -1.35 16.30 19.73
C MET A 1 -1.51 16.07 18.24
N ALA A 2 -2.75 16.13 17.75
CA ALA A 2 -3.05 16.09 16.32
C ALA A 2 -2.59 17.41 15.70
N SER A 3 -1.67 17.36 14.73
CA SER A 3 -1.38 18.52 13.89
C SER A 3 -2.53 18.65 12.89
N SER A 4 -3.55 19.40 13.28
CA SER A 4 -4.61 19.86 12.40
C SER A 4 -4.01 20.82 11.38
N ARG A 5 -3.92 20.41 10.12
CA ARG A 5 -3.59 21.33 9.01
C ARG A 5 -4.75 22.31 8.83
N PRO A 6 -4.49 23.63 8.67
CA PRO A 6 -5.55 24.63 8.61
C PRO A 6 -6.32 24.51 7.30
N SER A 7 -7.64 24.58 7.42
CA SER A 7 -8.65 24.68 6.37
C SER A 7 -8.58 26.04 5.67
N ASN A 8 -7.61 26.23 4.77
CA ASN A 8 -7.58 27.39 3.88
C ASN A 8 -7.12 26.99 2.47
N VAL A 9 -8.07 26.45 1.69
CA VAL A 9 -7.83 25.78 0.39
C VAL A 9 -7.89 26.76 -0.82
N GLN A 10 -8.25 28.02 -0.59
CA GLN A 10 -8.53 28.99 -1.66
C GLN A 10 -7.31 29.81 -2.12
N HIS A 11 -6.20 29.86 -1.35
CA HIS A 11 -5.04 30.72 -1.67
C HIS A 11 -3.66 30.07 -1.57
N GLN A 12 -3.54 28.73 -1.65
CA GLN A 12 -2.21 28.11 -1.63
C GLN A 12 -1.46 28.40 -2.95
N SER A 13 -0.34 29.14 -2.83
CA SER A 13 0.69 29.30 -3.85
C SER A 13 1.28 27.95 -4.24
N ALA A 14 1.93 27.86 -5.41
CA ALA A 14 2.53 26.61 -5.81
C ALA A 14 3.55 26.12 -4.78
N PRO A 15 3.59 24.80 -4.52
CA PRO A 15 4.57 24.25 -3.60
C PRO A 15 5.97 24.47 -4.20
N LYS A 16 6.77 25.31 -3.55
CA LYS A 16 8.16 25.59 -3.94
C LYS A 16 9.11 24.69 -3.16
N ASP A 17 10.13 24.18 -3.83
CA ASP A 17 11.22 23.51 -3.14
C ASP A 17 12.10 24.57 -2.47
N ALA A 18 12.15 24.54 -1.13
CA ALA A 18 12.93 25.48 -0.34
C ALA A 18 14.45 25.27 -0.44
N GLU A 19 14.89 24.08 -0.88
CA GLU A 19 16.30 23.69 -1.00
C GLU A 19 16.83 23.92 -2.43
N THR A 20 16.03 23.57 -3.45
CA THR A 20 16.48 23.62 -4.86
C THR A 20 15.94 24.82 -5.64
N GLY A 21 14.96 25.53 -5.10
CA GLY A 21 14.27 26.61 -5.82
C GLY A 21 13.44 26.14 -7.02
N LYS A 22 13.31 24.81 -7.22
CA LYS A 22 12.56 24.25 -8.34
C LYS A 22 11.10 24.64 -8.25
N ASP A 23 10.60 25.18 -9.36
CA ASP A 23 9.20 25.58 -9.50
C ASP A 23 8.34 24.41 -9.98
N PHE A 24 7.24 24.15 -9.26
CA PHE A 24 6.24 23.14 -9.60
C PHE A 24 4.96 23.76 -10.16
N ASN A 25 5.00 25.03 -10.56
CA ASN A 25 3.88 25.76 -11.16
C ASN A 25 3.24 25.00 -12.33
N GLN A 26 4.02 24.29 -13.15
CA GLN A 26 3.51 23.49 -14.27
C GLN A 26 2.44 22.46 -13.86
N TYR A 27 2.56 21.87 -12.67
CA TYR A 27 1.63 20.85 -12.17
C TYR A 27 0.72 21.38 -11.05
N LEU A 28 0.66 22.70 -10.84
CA LEU A 28 -0.15 23.31 -9.78
C LEU A 28 -1.63 22.98 -9.93
N GLU A 29 -2.13 22.96 -11.16
CA GLU A 29 -3.53 22.62 -11.44
C GLU A 29 -3.82 21.17 -11.07
N LEU A 30 -2.96 20.23 -11.48
CA LEU A 30 -3.10 18.82 -11.14
C LEU A 30 -3.00 18.57 -9.64
N TYR A 31 -2.09 19.27 -8.95
CA TYR A 31 -1.96 19.22 -7.49
C TYR A 31 -3.25 19.68 -6.79
N ARG A 32 -3.83 20.81 -7.22
CA ARG A 32 -5.09 21.32 -6.66
C ARG A 32 -6.26 20.38 -6.94
N ALA A 33 -6.32 19.81 -8.13
CA ALA A 33 -7.33 18.83 -8.51
C ALA A 33 -7.25 17.60 -7.61
N ALA A 34 -6.05 17.04 -7.40
CA ALA A 34 -5.81 15.91 -6.52
C ALA A 34 -6.20 16.17 -5.06
N LEU A 35 -5.85 17.35 -4.52
CA LEU A 35 -6.24 17.74 -3.15
C LEU A 35 -7.76 17.85 -2.94
N ARG A 36 -8.50 18.16 -4.01
CA ARG A 36 -9.96 18.38 -3.98
C ARG A 36 -10.76 17.17 -4.44
N GLY A 37 -10.10 16.15 -4.99
CA GLY A 37 -10.78 15.05 -5.68
C GLY A 37 -11.50 15.49 -6.97
N ASP A 38 -11.08 16.60 -7.59
CA ASP A 38 -11.72 17.15 -8.79
C ASP A 38 -11.19 16.47 -10.06
N TRP A 39 -11.87 15.39 -10.48
CA TRP A 39 -11.45 14.62 -11.65
C TRP A 39 -11.52 15.46 -12.94
N ASN A 40 -12.55 16.28 -13.11
CA ASN A 40 -12.75 17.03 -14.35
C ASN A 40 -11.64 18.08 -14.57
N MET A 41 -11.10 18.63 -13.49
CA MET A 41 -9.91 19.48 -13.56
C MET A 41 -8.65 18.66 -13.88
N ALA A 42 -8.43 17.54 -13.21
CA ALA A 42 -7.26 16.70 -13.48
C ALA A 42 -7.26 16.13 -14.90
N GLU A 43 -8.37 15.60 -15.38
CA GLU A 43 -8.52 14.97 -16.70
C GLU A 43 -8.08 15.91 -17.82
N ARG A 44 -8.45 17.19 -17.76
CA ARG A 44 -7.99 18.21 -18.72
C ARG A 44 -6.47 18.36 -18.74
N VAL A 45 -5.83 18.36 -17.57
CA VAL A 45 -4.36 18.45 -17.47
C VAL A 45 -3.72 17.16 -18.00
N LEU A 46 -4.26 15.99 -17.63
CA LEU A 46 -3.74 14.68 -18.03
C LEU A 46 -3.87 14.42 -19.53
N MET A 47 -4.93 14.91 -20.18
CA MET A 47 -5.11 14.81 -21.63
C MET A 47 -4.17 15.73 -22.42
N ASN A 48 -3.71 16.82 -21.81
CA ASN A 48 -2.82 17.79 -22.46
C ASN A 48 -1.33 17.46 -22.25
N ASP A 49 -0.98 16.75 -21.17
CA ASP A 49 0.39 16.31 -20.88
C ASP A 49 0.42 14.84 -20.47
N ASN A 50 0.85 13.98 -21.40
CA ASN A 50 0.98 12.54 -21.20
C ASN A 50 1.93 12.15 -20.05
N HIS A 51 2.83 13.04 -19.63
CA HIS A 51 3.74 12.78 -18.51
C HIS A 51 3.13 13.14 -17.15
N ALA A 52 2.09 13.98 -17.13
CA ALA A 52 1.54 14.55 -15.90
C ALA A 52 1.03 13.49 -14.91
N ALA A 53 0.47 12.38 -15.41
CA ALA A 53 -0.01 11.27 -14.57
C ALA A 53 1.08 10.65 -13.68
N THR A 54 2.34 10.69 -14.14
CA THR A 54 3.48 10.07 -13.46
C THR A 54 4.49 11.07 -12.93
N ALA A 55 4.23 12.37 -13.12
CA ALA A 55 5.12 13.45 -12.75
C ALA A 55 5.24 13.61 -11.23
N ARG A 56 6.40 14.09 -10.78
CA ARG A 56 6.61 14.61 -9.42
C ARG A 56 6.07 16.04 -9.38
N ILE A 57 4.94 16.23 -8.72
CA ILE A 57 4.15 17.47 -8.79
C ILE A 57 4.41 18.42 -7.61
N ASN A 58 5.28 18.03 -6.68
CA ASN A 58 5.67 18.88 -5.54
C ASN A 58 7.08 18.52 -4.99
N PRO A 59 7.62 19.30 -4.03
CA PRO A 59 8.96 19.09 -3.45
C PRO A 59 9.16 17.78 -2.68
N ASN A 60 8.06 17.12 -2.25
CA ASN A 60 8.13 15.81 -1.61
C ASN A 60 8.26 14.68 -2.64
N PHE A 61 8.40 15.00 -3.93
CA PHE A 61 8.43 14.05 -5.04
C PHE A 61 7.15 13.21 -5.14
N GLU A 62 6.05 13.74 -4.62
CA GLU A 62 4.74 13.10 -4.70
C GLU A 62 4.20 13.20 -6.13
N THR A 63 3.50 12.15 -6.56
CA THR A 63 2.64 12.18 -7.75
C THR A 63 1.24 12.65 -7.37
N ALA A 64 0.38 12.91 -8.37
CA ALA A 64 -1.04 13.21 -8.12
C ALA A 64 -1.73 12.11 -7.29
N LEU A 65 -1.31 10.85 -7.46
CA LEU A 65 -1.85 9.73 -6.70
C LEU A 65 -1.51 9.83 -5.20
N HIS A 66 -0.26 10.13 -4.83
CA HIS A 66 0.14 10.32 -3.43
C HIS A 66 -0.69 11.40 -2.73
N VAL A 67 -0.96 12.51 -3.43
CA VAL A 67 -1.75 13.62 -2.90
C VAL A 67 -3.22 13.22 -2.76
N ALA A 68 -3.79 12.58 -3.78
CA ALA A 68 -5.21 12.24 -3.81
C ALA A 68 -5.60 11.20 -2.75
N VAL A 69 -4.74 10.22 -2.45
CA VAL A 69 -5.05 9.20 -1.42
C VAL A 69 -5.15 9.77 0.00
N MET A 70 -4.57 10.95 0.23
CA MET A 70 -4.67 11.69 1.50
C MET A 70 -5.80 12.72 1.50
N ALA A 71 -6.43 12.98 0.36
CA ALA A 71 -7.52 13.94 0.23
C ALA A 71 -8.84 13.37 0.76
N LYS A 72 -9.71 14.25 1.27
CA LYS A 72 -11.07 13.86 1.67
C LYS A 72 -11.93 13.64 0.43
N ASN A 73 -12.75 12.58 0.42
CA ASN A 73 -13.72 12.28 -0.63
C ASN A 73 -13.12 12.13 -2.05
N ALA A 74 -11.88 11.65 -2.17
CA ALA A 74 -11.20 11.50 -3.45
C ALA A 74 -11.29 10.09 -4.05
N ASN A 75 -12.18 9.22 -3.58
CA ASN A 75 -12.26 7.82 -4.01
C ASN A 75 -12.47 7.68 -5.53
N ASN A 76 -13.45 8.42 -6.09
CA ASN A 76 -13.71 8.43 -7.53
C ASN A 76 -12.53 9.01 -8.33
N PHE A 77 -11.87 10.05 -7.80
CA PHE A 77 -10.67 10.61 -8.42
C PHE A 77 -9.55 9.56 -8.48
N VAL A 78 -9.30 8.87 -7.37
CA VAL A 78 -8.25 7.86 -7.27
C VAL A 78 -8.56 6.68 -8.19
N ALA A 79 -9.80 6.17 -8.21
CA ALA A 79 -10.19 5.08 -9.10
C ALA A 79 -9.85 5.40 -10.57
N LYS A 80 -10.28 6.58 -11.04
CA LYS A 80 -10.02 7.02 -12.41
C LYS A 80 -8.54 7.28 -12.70
N LEU A 81 -7.81 7.87 -11.74
CA LEU A 81 -6.37 8.10 -11.91
C LEU A 81 -5.60 6.78 -12.00
N VAL A 82 -5.97 5.79 -11.18
CA VAL A 82 -5.36 4.46 -11.16
C VAL A 82 -5.62 3.70 -12.46
N ASP A 83 -6.78 3.89 -13.09
CA ASP A 83 -7.08 3.35 -14.41
C ASP A 83 -6.28 4.05 -15.52
N PHE A 84 -6.06 5.36 -15.39
CA PHE A 84 -5.28 6.16 -16.34
C PHE A 84 -3.77 5.86 -16.27
N MET A 85 -3.25 5.53 -15.09
CA MET A 85 -1.82 5.33 -14.86
C MET A 85 -1.33 3.94 -15.34
N PRO A 86 -0.11 3.85 -15.91
CA PRO A 86 0.54 2.57 -16.12
C PRO A 86 0.73 1.80 -14.81
N ASN A 87 0.49 0.49 -14.79
CA ASN A 87 0.52 -0.31 -13.56
C ASN A 87 1.85 -0.20 -12.78
N ALA A 88 2.97 -0.17 -13.50
CA ALA A 88 4.30 -0.02 -12.92
C ALA A 88 4.50 1.34 -12.20
N SER A 89 3.82 2.40 -12.65
CA SER A 89 3.95 3.73 -12.06
C SER A 89 3.25 3.87 -10.71
N LEU A 90 2.35 2.95 -10.36
CA LEU A 90 1.72 2.91 -9.02
C LEU A 90 2.74 2.61 -7.92
N ALA A 91 3.87 1.97 -8.29
CA ALA A 91 4.99 1.66 -7.39
C ALA A 91 5.96 2.84 -7.18
N TYR A 92 5.72 4.00 -7.80
CA TYR A 92 6.57 5.17 -7.62
C TYR A 92 6.58 5.64 -6.16
N LYS A 93 7.73 6.14 -5.74
CA LYS A 93 8.01 6.52 -4.36
C LYS A 93 8.20 8.03 -4.20
N ASP A 94 7.70 8.56 -3.09
CA ASP A 94 7.97 9.93 -2.64
C ASP A 94 9.42 10.11 -2.12
N LYS A 95 9.76 11.30 -1.62
CA LYS A 95 11.08 11.66 -1.05
C LYS A 95 11.49 10.77 0.14
N LEU A 96 10.53 10.17 0.84
CA LEU A 96 10.75 9.26 1.97
C LEU A 96 10.73 7.77 1.55
N GLY A 97 10.53 7.47 0.27
CA GLY A 97 10.43 6.12 -0.25
C GLY A 97 9.02 5.52 -0.16
N ASN A 98 8.02 6.28 0.28
CA ASN A 98 6.66 5.76 0.46
C ASN A 98 5.96 5.67 -0.91
N THR A 99 5.20 4.60 -1.13
CA THR A 99 4.24 4.52 -2.23
C THR A 99 2.92 5.19 -1.82
N ALA A 100 2.03 5.41 -2.80
CA ALA A 100 0.67 5.87 -2.50
C ALA A 100 -0.08 4.92 -1.54
N LEU A 101 0.11 3.60 -1.67
CA LEU A 101 -0.49 2.63 -0.73
C LEU A 101 0.03 2.81 0.70
N TYR A 102 1.30 3.15 0.88
CA TYR A 102 1.82 3.46 2.22
C TYR A 102 1.11 4.68 2.84
N ALA A 103 0.81 5.70 2.02
CA ALA A 103 0.12 6.90 2.47
C ALA A 103 -1.36 6.67 2.84
N THR A 104 -2.05 5.69 2.25
CA THR A 104 -3.46 5.37 2.59
C THR A 104 -3.63 4.97 4.05
N ALA A 105 -2.63 4.30 4.63
CA ALA A 105 -2.64 3.87 6.02
C ALA A 105 -2.75 5.07 6.99
N THR A 106 -2.15 6.20 6.65
CA THR A 106 -2.28 7.45 7.43
C THR A 106 -3.67 8.07 7.29
N ALA A 107 -4.27 7.97 6.10
CA ALA A 107 -5.61 8.47 5.83
C ALA A 107 -6.73 7.58 6.42
N GLY A 108 -6.44 6.30 6.67
CA GLY A 108 -7.42 5.32 7.16
C GLY A 108 -8.50 4.95 6.13
N ASN A 109 -8.26 5.23 4.84
CA ASN A 109 -9.24 5.00 3.78
C ASN A 109 -9.05 3.61 3.17
N ILE A 110 -9.80 2.63 3.72
CA ILE A 110 -9.73 1.21 3.32
C ILE A 110 -10.20 1.02 1.87
N GLU A 111 -11.19 1.79 1.41
CA GLU A 111 -11.70 1.69 0.04
C GLU A 111 -10.63 2.04 -0.99
N ILE A 112 -9.90 3.14 -0.78
CA ILE A 112 -8.76 3.53 -1.62
C ILE A 112 -7.64 2.48 -1.55
N ALA A 113 -7.36 1.93 -0.37
CA ALA A 113 -6.36 0.87 -0.25
C ALA A 113 -6.75 -0.36 -1.10
N ASN A 114 -8.02 -0.75 -1.09
CA ASN A 114 -8.52 -1.86 -1.91
C ASN A 114 -8.41 -1.58 -3.42
N ILE A 115 -8.71 -0.35 -3.87
CA ILE A 115 -8.52 0.05 -5.27
C ILE A 115 -7.05 -0.17 -5.70
N LEU A 116 -6.09 0.31 -4.90
CA LEU A 116 -4.67 0.18 -5.20
C LEU A 116 -4.19 -1.27 -5.18
N ILE A 117 -4.57 -2.04 -4.16
CA ILE A 117 -4.17 -3.45 -4.00
C ILE A 117 -4.77 -4.32 -5.11
N ASN A 118 -6.00 -4.04 -5.55
CA ASN A 118 -6.63 -4.78 -6.64
C ASN A 118 -5.97 -4.47 -7.98
N ARG A 119 -5.49 -3.24 -8.17
CA ARG A 119 -4.77 -2.87 -9.39
C ARG A 119 -3.35 -3.43 -9.40
N ASN A 120 -2.62 -3.28 -8.30
CA ASN A 120 -1.25 -3.74 -8.16
C ASN A 120 -1.00 -4.33 -6.75
N PRO A 121 -1.17 -5.66 -6.59
CA PRO A 121 -0.87 -6.37 -5.35
C PRO A 121 0.57 -6.19 -4.83
N ASP A 122 1.54 -5.95 -5.72
CA ASP A 122 2.95 -5.86 -5.33
C ASP A 122 3.22 -4.67 -4.39
N LEU A 123 2.36 -3.65 -4.41
CA LEU A 123 2.46 -2.47 -3.56
C LEU A 123 2.53 -2.80 -2.07
N LEU A 124 1.94 -3.93 -1.64
CA LEU A 124 2.02 -4.42 -0.25
C LEU A 124 3.45 -4.71 0.19
N TYR A 125 4.31 -5.10 -0.76
CA TYR A 125 5.67 -5.57 -0.53
C TYR A 125 6.73 -4.52 -0.88
N ILE A 126 6.33 -3.27 -1.14
CA ILE A 126 7.27 -2.18 -1.42
C ILE A 126 7.56 -1.42 -0.13
N ALA A 127 8.77 -1.62 0.39
CA ALA A 127 9.25 -0.90 1.57
C ALA A 127 9.70 0.54 1.23
N ASN A 128 9.50 1.44 2.19
CA ASN A 128 10.04 2.80 2.12
C ASN A 128 11.55 2.86 2.45
N ASN A 129 12.15 4.05 2.48
CA ASN A 129 13.59 4.22 2.71
C ASN A 129 14.04 3.79 4.13
N ARG A 130 13.09 3.48 5.02
CA ARG A 130 13.34 2.93 6.37
C ARG A 130 13.04 1.44 6.46
N ASN A 131 12.95 0.75 5.32
CA ASN A 131 12.55 -0.65 5.23
C ASN A 131 11.17 -0.94 5.85
N ARG A 132 10.22 0.01 5.78
CA ARG A 132 8.86 -0.19 6.29
C ARG A 132 7.85 -0.38 5.16
N TYR A 133 7.13 -1.49 5.19
CA TYR A 133 5.95 -1.77 4.36
C TYR A 133 4.69 -1.00 4.80
N PRO A 134 3.66 -0.87 3.93
CA PRO A 134 2.38 -0.21 4.25
C PRO A 134 1.69 -0.72 5.52
N VAL A 135 1.77 -2.04 5.78
CA VAL A 135 1.19 -2.67 6.98
C VAL A 135 1.79 -2.11 8.28
N HIS A 136 3.08 -1.76 8.31
CA HIS A 136 3.71 -1.17 9.50
C HIS A 136 3.11 0.18 9.83
N GLU A 137 2.75 0.95 8.82
CA GLU A 137 2.12 2.25 9.02
C GLU A 137 0.66 2.09 9.46
N ALA A 138 -0.09 1.17 8.84
CA ALA A 138 -1.47 0.87 9.25
C ALA A 138 -1.52 0.43 10.72
N ALA A 139 -0.60 -0.45 11.10
CA ALA A 139 -0.38 -0.91 12.47
C ALA A 139 -0.10 0.24 13.44
N ARG A 140 0.83 1.14 13.07
CA ARG A 140 1.21 2.29 13.89
C ARG A 140 0.05 3.27 14.10
N ILE A 141 -0.73 3.53 13.05
CA ILE A 141 -1.88 4.41 13.08
C ILE A 141 -2.99 3.81 13.96
N ALA A 142 -3.31 2.53 13.78
CA ALA A 142 -4.27 1.80 14.60
C ALA A 142 -3.93 1.90 16.10
N LYS A 143 -2.65 1.66 16.47
CA LYS A 143 -2.17 1.82 17.85
C LYS A 143 -2.39 3.23 18.41
N ARG A 144 -2.17 4.27 17.60
CA ARG A 144 -2.35 5.67 18.03
C ARG A 144 -3.83 6.00 18.28
N HIS A 145 -4.75 5.43 17.50
CA HIS A 145 -6.19 5.67 17.64
C HIS A 145 -6.81 4.94 18.83
N MET A 146 -6.28 3.77 19.21
CA MET A 146 -6.83 2.94 20.31
C MET A 146 -6.38 3.37 21.72
N GLY A 147 -5.52 4.40 21.83
CA GLY A 147 -4.93 4.82 23.10
C GLY A 147 -3.84 3.85 23.57
N ALA A 148 -2.87 4.36 24.33
CA ALA A 148 -1.69 3.60 24.77
C ALA A 148 -1.99 2.38 25.67
N GLU A 149 -3.25 2.14 26.03
CA GLU A 149 -3.66 1.10 26.98
C GLU A 149 -4.38 -0.10 26.35
N LYS A 150 -4.76 -0.04 25.06
CA LYS A 150 -5.25 -1.21 24.31
C LYS A 150 -4.17 -1.66 23.33
N ASN A 151 -3.31 -2.50 23.90
CA ASN A 151 -2.03 -2.91 23.36
C ASN A 151 -2.11 -3.68 22.04
N ASN A 152 -1.11 -3.42 21.21
CA ASN A 152 -0.62 -4.23 20.10
C ASN A 152 -1.55 -4.59 18.93
N ILE A 153 -0.98 -4.57 17.71
CA ILE A 153 -1.67 -5.03 16.49
C ILE A 153 -2.03 -6.53 16.52
N ALA A 154 -1.48 -7.26 17.49
CA ALA A 154 -1.75 -8.65 17.77
C ALA A 154 -3.17 -8.89 18.32
N ASP A 155 -3.82 -7.83 18.83
CA ASP A 155 -5.13 -7.91 19.50
C ASP A 155 -6.27 -7.51 18.53
N LEU A 156 -5.94 -7.23 17.26
CA LEU A 156 -6.93 -7.05 16.19
C LEU A 156 -7.34 -8.42 15.66
N TRP A 157 -8.44 -8.94 16.17
CA TRP A 157 -9.05 -10.19 15.70
C TRP A 157 -10.28 -9.87 14.86
N ASP A 158 -10.47 -10.58 13.76
CA ASP A 158 -11.74 -10.52 13.02
C ASP A 158 -12.85 -11.32 13.74
N ASN A 159 -14.05 -11.31 13.19
CA ASN A 159 -15.20 -12.04 13.75
C ASN A 159 -15.01 -13.57 13.76
N GLY A 160 -14.02 -14.10 13.03
CA GLY A 160 -13.63 -15.51 13.02
C GLY A 160 -12.43 -15.80 13.93
N GLY A 161 -12.03 -14.87 14.78
CA GLY A 161 -10.86 -15.02 15.66
C GLY A 161 -9.52 -14.99 14.93
N ASN A 162 -9.47 -14.55 13.67
CA ASN A 162 -8.23 -14.44 12.92
C ASN A 162 -7.47 -13.18 13.36
N SER A 163 -6.28 -13.37 13.89
CA SER A 163 -5.31 -12.28 14.10
C SER A 163 -4.72 -11.80 12.78
N LEU A 164 -4.02 -10.65 12.78
CA LEU A 164 -3.30 -10.15 11.61
C LEU A 164 -2.36 -11.21 10.99
N LEU A 165 -1.73 -12.07 11.81
CA LEU A 165 -0.86 -13.12 11.30
C LEU A 165 -1.65 -14.25 10.61
N HIS A 166 -2.87 -14.57 11.06
CA HIS A 166 -3.76 -15.51 10.35
C HIS A 166 -4.14 -14.95 8.99
N LEU A 167 -4.50 -13.67 8.91
CA LEU A 167 -4.85 -13.04 7.63
C LEU A 167 -3.66 -13.03 6.66
N CYS A 168 -2.45 -12.77 7.15
CA CYS A 168 -1.23 -12.82 6.33
C CYS A 168 -0.82 -14.26 5.96
N ALA A 169 -1.36 -15.26 6.64
CA ALA A 169 -1.14 -16.68 6.32
C ALA A 169 -1.99 -17.16 5.14
N THR A 170 -3.02 -16.41 4.77
CA THR A 170 -3.90 -16.77 3.65
C THR A 170 -3.23 -16.44 2.31
N LEU A 171 -3.33 -17.37 1.35
CA LEU A 171 -2.78 -17.17 0.02
C LEU A 171 -3.59 -16.07 -0.71
N ALA A 172 -2.90 -15.15 -1.40
CA ALA A 172 -3.59 -14.16 -2.21
C ALA A 172 -4.45 -14.86 -3.30
N PRO A 173 -5.67 -14.38 -3.61
CA PRO A 173 -6.54 -15.00 -4.60
C PRO A 173 -5.82 -15.28 -5.94
N PRO A 174 -6.14 -16.37 -6.65
CA PRO A 174 -5.41 -16.80 -7.86
C PRO A 174 -5.28 -15.73 -8.94
N HIS A 175 -6.26 -14.83 -9.08
CA HIS A 175 -6.22 -13.72 -10.03
C HIS A 175 -5.20 -12.62 -9.66
N LYS A 176 -4.69 -12.61 -8.42
CA LYS A 176 -3.59 -11.76 -7.92
C LYS A 176 -2.23 -12.45 -8.00
N LEU A 177 -2.19 -13.77 -8.25
CA LEU A 177 -0.96 -14.58 -8.33
C LEU A 177 -0.28 -14.52 -9.72
N ASN A 178 -0.97 -14.02 -10.75
CA ASN A 178 -0.44 -13.95 -12.12
C ASN A 178 0.50 -12.74 -12.38
N LEU A 179 0.85 -11.97 -11.35
CA LEU A 179 1.48 -10.65 -11.51
C LEU A 179 3.01 -10.68 -11.43
N VAL A 180 3.67 -11.61 -12.11
CA VAL A 180 5.13 -11.69 -12.33
C VAL A 180 5.88 -12.49 -11.25
N SER A 181 6.70 -13.44 -11.71
CA SER A 181 7.64 -14.31 -10.98
C SER A 181 7.06 -15.67 -10.61
N GLY A 182 7.43 -16.74 -11.34
CA GLY A 182 6.87 -18.10 -11.20
C GLY A 182 6.82 -18.65 -9.77
N ALA A 183 6.09 -19.75 -9.57
CA ALA A 183 5.66 -20.26 -8.26
C ALA A 183 6.72 -20.27 -7.14
N ALA A 184 8.00 -20.51 -7.46
CA ALA A 184 9.10 -20.47 -6.50
C ALA A 184 9.34 -19.06 -5.92
N LEU A 185 9.37 -18.03 -6.76
CA LEU A 185 9.59 -16.64 -6.34
C LEU A 185 8.36 -16.09 -5.61
N GLN A 186 7.15 -16.49 -6.01
CA GLN A 186 5.92 -16.18 -5.28
C GLN A 186 5.96 -16.77 -3.87
N MET A 187 6.30 -18.06 -3.73
CA MET A 187 6.41 -18.74 -2.44
C MET A 187 7.47 -18.07 -1.54
N GLN A 188 8.61 -17.68 -2.12
CA GLN A 188 9.66 -16.98 -1.39
C GLN A 188 9.17 -15.64 -0.84
N ARG A 189 8.44 -14.87 -1.66
CA ARG A 189 7.88 -13.57 -1.27
C ARG A 189 6.85 -13.71 -0.15
N GLU A 190 5.93 -14.66 -0.28
CA GLU A 190 4.89 -14.91 0.73
C GLU A 190 5.47 -15.41 2.05
N LEU A 191 6.50 -16.28 2.00
CA LEU A 191 7.22 -16.71 3.20
C LEU A 191 7.98 -15.56 3.86
N GLN A 192 8.66 -14.72 3.08
CA GLN A 192 9.38 -13.57 3.61
C GLN A 192 8.41 -12.57 4.28
N TRP A 193 7.26 -12.33 3.64
CA TRP A 193 6.20 -11.51 4.21
C TRP A 193 5.64 -12.07 5.50
N PHE A 194 5.29 -13.36 5.52
CA PHE A 194 4.76 -14.02 6.71
C PHE A 194 5.71 -13.89 7.89
N LYS A 195 7.01 -14.15 7.68
CA LYS A 195 8.06 -13.98 8.70
C LYS A 195 8.23 -12.54 9.16
N GLU A 196 8.12 -11.58 8.24
CA GLU A 196 8.20 -10.17 8.59
C GLU A 196 7.08 -9.81 9.56
N ILE A 197 5.83 -10.15 9.25
CA ILE A 197 4.67 -9.91 10.14
C ILE A 197 4.79 -10.67 11.46
N GLU A 198 5.31 -11.91 11.42
CA GLU A 198 5.56 -12.73 12.60
C GLU A 198 6.48 -12.04 13.62
N ASN A 199 7.46 -11.26 13.14
CA ASN A 199 8.35 -10.47 14.01
C ASN A 199 7.65 -9.30 14.70
N PHE A 200 6.50 -8.83 14.19
CA PHE A 200 5.76 -7.70 14.78
C PHE A 200 4.64 -8.11 15.73
N VAL A 201 4.15 -9.34 15.63
CA VAL A 201 3.11 -9.86 16.53
C VAL A 201 3.73 -10.42 17.81
N LEU A 202 2.97 -10.38 18.90
CA LEU A 202 3.41 -10.95 20.17
C LEU A 202 3.60 -12.46 20.04
N PRO A 203 4.52 -13.06 20.81
CA PRO A 203 4.73 -14.50 20.79
C PRO A 203 3.44 -15.30 20.95
N TYR A 204 2.51 -14.83 21.79
CA TYR A 204 1.22 -15.49 22.00
C TYR A 204 0.37 -15.58 20.71
N ALA A 205 0.42 -14.55 19.85
CA ALA A 205 -0.40 -14.49 18.63
C ALA A 205 0.15 -15.37 17.49
N ARG A 206 1.36 -15.91 17.65
CA ARG A 206 1.94 -16.91 16.74
C ARG A 206 1.32 -18.28 16.95
N GLU A 207 0.89 -18.56 18.18
CA GLU A 207 0.30 -19.81 18.63
C GLU A 207 -1.21 -19.72 18.87
N SER A 208 -1.78 -18.52 18.80
CA SER A 208 -3.22 -18.31 18.97
C SER A 208 -3.98 -19.04 17.87
N LYS A 209 -5.11 -19.63 18.23
CA LYS A 209 -5.99 -20.33 17.31
C LYS A 209 -7.18 -19.46 16.94
N ASN A 210 -7.58 -19.49 15.67
CA ASN A 210 -8.84 -18.91 15.23
C ASN A 210 -10.05 -19.76 15.67
N SER A 211 -11.26 -19.36 15.28
CA SER A 211 -12.49 -20.11 15.59
C SER A 211 -12.51 -21.53 15.04
N ASP A 212 -11.73 -21.83 14.00
CA ASP A 212 -11.56 -23.17 13.42
C ASP A 212 -10.48 -24.00 14.14
N GLY A 213 -9.82 -23.45 15.16
CA GLY A 213 -8.76 -24.12 15.90
C GLY A 213 -7.40 -24.12 15.18
N GLU A 214 -7.27 -23.37 14.08
CA GLU A 214 -6.06 -23.30 13.26
C GLU A 214 -5.13 -22.18 13.74
N THR A 215 -3.81 -22.43 13.73
CA THR A 215 -2.79 -21.40 13.98
C THR A 215 -2.39 -20.72 12.67
N PRO A 216 -1.76 -19.53 12.71
CA PRO A 216 -1.29 -18.87 11.49
C PRO A 216 -0.33 -19.74 10.65
N HIS A 217 0.57 -20.47 11.31
CA HIS A 217 1.49 -21.37 10.63
C HIS A 217 0.79 -22.54 9.94
N LEU A 218 -0.28 -23.06 10.54
CA LEU A 218 -1.08 -24.13 9.95
C LEU A 218 -1.80 -23.64 8.69
N ILE A 219 -2.43 -22.46 8.77
CA ILE A 219 -3.08 -21.82 7.62
C ILE A 219 -2.05 -21.60 6.50
N PHE A 220 -0.89 -21.02 6.81
CA PHE A 220 0.15 -20.75 5.81
C PHE A 220 0.58 -22.04 5.10
N THR A 221 0.83 -23.10 5.86
CA THR A 221 1.24 -24.41 5.31
C THR A 221 0.15 -25.03 4.43
N LYS A 222 -1.11 -24.92 4.83
CA LYS A 222 -2.27 -25.48 4.12
C LYS A 222 -2.54 -24.74 2.81
N GLU A 223 -2.62 -23.42 2.88
CA GLU A 223 -2.93 -22.54 1.74
C GLU A 223 -1.82 -22.53 0.68
N HIS A 224 -0.55 -22.62 1.10
CA HIS A 224 0.60 -22.54 0.19
C HIS A 224 1.11 -23.91 -0.29
N LYS A 225 0.40 -25.00 0.02
CA LYS A 225 0.84 -26.38 -0.27
C LYS A 225 1.08 -26.62 -1.76
N GLU A 226 0.16 -26.19 -2.61
CA GLU A 226 0.28 -26.39 -4.06
C GLU A 226 1.33 -25.45 -4.66
N LEU A 227 1.37 -24.19 -4.23
CA LEU A 227 2.38 -23.22 -4.65
C LEU A 227 3.81 -23.71 -4.34
N LYS A 228 4.01 -24.30 -3.16
CA LYS A 228 5.30 -24.92 -2.79
C LYS A 228 5.69 -26.05 -3.75
N LYS A 229 4.76 -26.95 -4.08
CA LYS A 229 5.02 -28.05 -5.03
C LYS A 229 5.39 -27.52 -6.42
N GLU A 230 4.65 -26.52 -6.90
CA GLU A 230 4.93 -25.89 -8.19
C GLU A 230 6.29 -25.19 -8.19
N GLY A 231 6.63 -24.50 -7.09
CA GLY A 231 7.93 -23.88 -6.91
C GLY A 231 9.08 -24.89 -6.92
N GLU A 232 8.95 -26.01 -6.21
CA GLU A 232 9.93 -27.10 -6.23
C GLU A 232 10.12 -27.70 -7.63
N LYS A 233 9.02 -27.93 -8.37
CA LYS A 233 9.06 -28.43 -9.74
C LYS A 233 9.77 -27.45 -10.68
N TRP A 234 9.46 -26.16 -10.56
CA TRP A 234 10.07 -25.11 -11.37
C TRP A 234 11.59 -25.05 -11.15
N MET A 235 12.07 -25.08 -9.90
CA MET A 235 13.51 -25.06 -9.60
C MET A 235 14.26 -26.26 -10.19
N ARG A 236 13.68 -27.47 -10.14
CA ARG A 236 14.32 -28.68 -10.69
C ARG A 236 14.48 -28.59 -12.20
N ASN A 237 13.47 -28.09 -12.91
CA ASN A 237 13.49 -27.97 -14.37
C ASN A 237 14.52 -26.92 -14.84
N THR A 238 14.63 -25.79 -14.13
CA THR A 238 15.60 -24.74 -14.46
C THR A 238 17.05 -25.16 -14.16
N ALA A 239 17.28 -25.98 -13.13
CA ALA A 239 18.61 -26.48 -12.79
C ALA A 239 19.12 -27.63 -13.70
N SER A 240 18.23 -28.21 -14.51
CA SER A 240 18.53 -29.31 -15.44
C SER A 240 18.52 -28.89 -16.91
N SER A 241 18.40 -27.59 -17.19
CA SER A 241 18.48 -26.96 -18.52
C SER A 241 19.80 -26.21 -18.68
#